data_AF-A0A967JXS2-F1
#
_entry.id   AF-A0A967JXS2-F1
#
_cell.length_a   1.000
_cell.length_b   1.000
_cell.length_c   1.000
_cell.angle_alpha   90.00
_cell.angle_beta   90.00
_cell.angle_gamma   90.00
#
_symmetry.space_group_name_H-M   'P 1'
#
loop_
_entity.id
_entity.type
_entity.pdbx_description
1 polymer ?
#
loop_
_entity_poly.entity_id
_entity_poly.type
_entity_poly.pdbx_seq_one_letter_code
_entity_poly.pdbx_strand_id
1 'polypeptide(L)' 'FIVSLDEERRWYRYHHLFSELLRQRLKQTKPEELTTLHQKAIEWYEQNGLIDEAIDHALRAKYYEKASQLIGKHV' A
#
# COMPACT_ATOMS: atom_id res chain seq x y z
N PHE A 1 -12.83 -12.84 7.01
CA PHE A 1 -12.40 -11.42 6.95
C PHE A 1 -11.01 -11.23 6.37
N ILE A 2 -10.07 -12.15 6.61
CA ILE A 2 -8.81 -12.26 5.86
C ILE A 2 -8.90 -13.46 4.90
N VAL A 3 -8.17 -13.38 3.79
CA VAL A 3 -8.09 -14.41 2.74
C VAL A 3 -6.61 -14.73 2.52
N SER A 4 -6.26 -16.02 2.54
CA SER A 4 -4.90 -16.47 2.20
C SER A 4 -4.64 -16.23 0.72
N LEU A 5 -3.46 -15.71 0.40
CA LEU A 5 -3.01 -15.53 -0.99
C LEU A 5 -2.09 -16.66 -1.46
N ASP A 6 -1.63 -17.48 -0.52
CA ASP A 6 -0.77 -18.63 -0.78
C ASP A 6 -1.28 -19.88 -0.04
N GLU A 7 -0.83 -21.05 -0.49
CA GLU A 7 -1.12 -22.33 0.14
C GLU A 7 -0.39 -22.49 1.48
N GLU A 8 0.78 -21.87 1.60
CA GLU A 8 1.64 -21.91 2.78
C GLU A 8 1.22 -20.95 3.89
N ARG A 9 0.17 -20.16 3.65
CA ARG A 9 -0.44 -19.24 4.62
C ARG A 9 0.52 -18.18 5.18
N ARG A 10 1.42 -17.67 4.34
CA ARG A 10 2.35 -16.59 4.68
C ARG A 10 1.80 -15.23 4.24
N TRP A 11 1.00 -15.21 3.18
CA TRP A 11 0.45 -13.99 2.61
C TRP A 11 -1.06 -13.91 2.84
N TYR A 12 -1.50 -12.77 3.38
CA TYR A 12 -2.92 -12.53 3.65
C TYR A 12 -3.37 -11.20 3.09
N ARG A 13 -4.62 -11.16 2.66
CA ARG A 13 -5.33 -9.93 2.28
C ARG A 13 -6.60 -9.80 3.10
N TYR A 14 -6.95 -8.57 3.46
CA TYR A 14 -8.30 -8.30 3.94
C TYR A 14 -9.34 -8.52 2.82
N HIS A 15 -10.50 -9.04 3.21
CA HIS A 15 -11.67 -9.07 2.34
C HIS A 15 -12.01 -7.64 1.90
N HIS A 16 -12.38 -7.46 0.63
CA HIS A 16 -12.50 -6.14 0.00
C HIS A 16 -13.39 -5.17 0.80
N LEU A 17 -14.60 -5.60 1.19
CA LEU A 17 -15.53 -4.78 1.99
C LEU A 17 -14.94 -4.34 3.33
N PHE A 18 -14.15 -5.21 3.97
CA PHE A 18 -13.55 -4.89 5.25
C PHE A 18 -12.41 -3.88 5.08
N SER A 19 -11.61 -4.00 4.02
CA SER A 19 -10.60 -3.00 3.68
C SER A 19 -11.24 -1.63 3.38
N GLU A 20 -12.36 -1.60 2.66
CA GLU A 20 -13.10 -0.36 2.36
C GLU A 20 -13.63 0.30 3.64
N LEU A 21 -14.25 -0.48 4.54
CA LEU A 21 -14.70 0.01 5.84
C LEU A 21 -13.55 0.63 6.64
N LEU A 22 -12.40 -0.04 6.73
CA LEU A 22 -11.23 0.46 7.45
C LEU A 22 -10.69 1.75 6.83
N ARG A 23 -10.63 1.83 5.50
CA ARG A 23 -10.21 3.05 4.78
C ARG A 23 -11.16 4.20 5.03
N GLN A 24 -12.47 3.96 5.03
CA GLN A 24 -13.47 4.98 5.32
C GLN A 24 -13.36 5.48 6.77
N ARG A 25 -13.19 4.57 7.72
CA ARG A 25 -13.00 4.91 9.13
C ARG A 25 -11.74 5.75 9.33
N LEU A 26 -10.62 5.36 8.72
CA LEU A 26 -9.37 6.12 8.76
C LEU A 26 -9.56 7.56 8.27
N LYS A 27 -10.24 7.75 7.14
CA LYS A 27 -10.53 9.08 6.59
C LYS A 27 -11.39 9.95 7.52
N GLN A 28 -12.28 9.34 8.32
CA GLN A 28 -13.15 10.05 9.25
C GLN A 28 -12.44 10.39 10.57
N THR A 29 -11.62 9.47 11.07
CA THR A 29 -11.05 9.62 12.42
C THR A 29 -9.67 10.26 12.42
N LYS A 30 -8.86 10.01 11.37
CA LYS A 30 -7.45 10.37 11.30
C LYS A 30 -6.97 10.60 9.86
N PRO A 31 -7.58 11.55 9.13
CA PRO A 31 -7.21 11.83 7.73
C PRO A 31 -5.73 12.21 7.58
N GLU A 32 -5.13 12.83 8.58
CA GLU A 32 -3.73 13.24 8.60
C GLU A 32 -2.74 12.06 8.59
N GLU A 33 -3.10 10.91 9.18
CA GLU A 33 -2.24 9.73 9.21
C GLU A 33 -2.17 9.01 7.85
N LEU A 34 -3.12 9.27 6.94
CA LEU A 34 -3.23 8.58 5.66
C LEU A 34 -1.95 8.77 4.81
N THR A 35 -1.42 9.99 4.80
CA THR A 35 -0.18 10.36 4.11
C THR A 35 1.01 9.56 4.66
N THR A 36 1.17 9.50 5.98
CA THR A 36 2.25 8.75 6.64
C THR A 36 2.13 7.24 6.41
N LEU A 37 0.91 6.69 6.40
CA LEU A 37 0.67 5.27 6.11
C LEU A 37 1.07 4.91 4.68
N HIS A 38 0.79 5.79 3.72
CA HIS A 38 1.26 5.60 2.34
C HIS A 38 2.79 5.62 2.24
N GLN A 39 3.47 6.56 2.91
CA GLN A 39 4.94 6.59 2.93
C GLN A 39 5.53 5.29 3.50
N LYS A 40 5.04 4.84 4.65
CA LYS A 40 5.49 3.58 5.26
C LYS A 40 5.25 2.37 4.35
N ALA A 41 4.12 2.33 3.65
CA ALA A 41 3.83 1.26 2.70
C ALA A 41 4.84 1.27 1.53
N ILE A 42 5.11 2.44 0.95
CA ILE A 42 6.08 2.59 -0.14
C ILE A 42 7.46 2.10 0.30
N GLU A 43 7.94 2.55 1.45
CA GLU A 43 9.25 2.16 1.99
C GLU A 43 9.35 0.66 2.24
N TRP A 44 8.32 0.07 2.84
CA TRP A 44 8.29 -1.37 3.11
C TRP A 44 8.29 -2.18 1.81
N TYR A 45 7.45 -1.80 0.83
CA TYR A 45 7.39 -2.50 -0.45
C TYR A 45 8.70 -2.35 -1.25
N GLU A 46 9.31 -1.16 -1.26
CA GLU A 46 10.63 -0.92 -1.88
C GLU A 46 11.71 -1.81 -1.25
N GLN A 47 11.76 -1.90 0.08
CA GLN A 47 12.75 -2.72 0.80
C GLN A 47 12.57 -4.23 0.58
N ASN A 48 11.35 -4.69 0.31
CA ASN A 48 11.05 -6.10 0.07
C ASN A 48 11.10 -6.48 -1.43
N GLY A 49 11.52 -5.54 -2.31
CA GLY A 49 11.61 -5.78 -3.75
C GLY A 49 10.25 -5.84 -4.47
N LEU A 50 9.17 -5.45 -3.80
CA LEU A 50 7.80 -5.42 -4.31
C LEU A 50 7.53 -4.06 -4.95
N ILE A 51 8.22 -3.77 -6.05
CA ILE A 51 8.29 -2.42 -6.62
C ILE A 51 6.94 -1.97 -7.20
N ASP A 52 6.16 -2.87 -7.79
CA ASP A 52 4.84 -2.55 -8.34
C ASP A 52 3.88 -2.05 -7.26
N GLU A 53 3.85 -2.70 -6.09
CA GLU A 53 3.05 -2.27 -4.95
C GLU A 53 3.55 -0.93 -4.38
N ALA A 54 4.87 -0.71 -4.35
CA ALA A 54 5.43 0.58 -3.96
C ALA A 54 4.97 1.70 -4.90
N ILE A 55 4.92 1.44 -6.22
CA ILE A 55 4.42 2.38 -7.23
C ILE A 55 2.92 2.65 -7.04
N ASP A 56 2.08 1.63 -6.85
CA ASP A 56 0.63 1.81 -6.60
C ASP A 56 0.40 2.72 -5.39
N HIS A 57 1.11 2.47 -4.29
CA HIS A 57 1.00 3.29 -3.09
C HIS A 57 1.48 4.73 -3.30
N ALA A 58 2.54 4.94 -4.08
CA ALA A 58 3.03 6.28 -4.44
C ALA A 58 2.01 7.05 -5.30
N LEU A 59 1.42 6.40 -6.30
CA LEU A 59 0.39 7.00 -7.17
C LEU A 59 -0.86 7.38 -6.38
N ARG A 60 -1.35 6.48 -5.50
CA ARG A 60 -2.55 6.73 -4.68
C ARG A 60 -2.34 7.85 -3.67
N ALA A 61 -1.11 8.03 -3.19
CA ALA A 61 -0.71 9.13 -2.32
C ALA A 61 -0.32 10.41 -3.08
N LYS A 62 -0.36 10.41 -4.42
CA LYS A 62 0.08 11.51 -5.30
C LYS A 62 1.56 11.87 -5.17
N TYR A 63 2.40 10.92 -4.75
CA TYR A 63 3.86 11.06 -4.73
C TYR A 63 4.46 10.73 -6.10
N TYR A 64 4.17 11.58 -7.09
CA TYR A 64 4.56 11.31 -8.49
C TYR A 64 6.07 11.28 -8.70
N GLU A 65 6.84 12.11 -7.98
CA GLU A 65 8.30 12.06 -8.04
C GLU A 65 8.84 10.72 -7.54
N LYS A 66 8.32 10.22 -6.41
CA LYS A 66 8.70 8.92 -5.86
C LYS A 66 8.28 7.77 -6.79
N ALA A 67 7.09 7.85 -7.38
CA ALA A 67 6.63 6.86 -8.37
C ALA A 67 7.56 6.84 -9.59
N SER A 68 7.93 8.00 -10.13
CA SER A 68 8.87 8.12 -11.26
C SER A 68 10.25 7.53 -10.93
N GLN A 69 10.78 7.82 -9.73
CA GLN A 69 12.04 7.23 -9.26
C GLN A 69 11.98 5.70 -9.15
N LEU A 70 10.88 5.16 -8.63
CA LEU A 70 10.70 3.71 -8.51
C LEU A 70 10.60 3.03 -9.87
N ILE A 71 9.88 3.63 -10.83
CA ILE A 71 9.79 3.14 -12.21
C ILE A 71 11.17 3.16 -12.86
N GLY A 72 11.92 4.27 -12.76
CA GLY A 72 13.25 4.39 -13.36
C GLY A 72 14.31 3.44 -12.78
N LYS A 73 14.13 2.95 -11.55
CA LYS A 73 15.00 1.94 -10.92
C LYS A 73 14.66 0.50 -11.33
N HIS A 74 13.50 0.27 -11.93
CA HIS A 74 12.93 -1.06 -12.19
C HIS A 74 12.77 -1.37 -13.69
N VAL A 75 13.31 -0.51 -14.56
CA VAL A 75 13.50 -0.74 -16.01
C VAL A 75 14.93 -1.17 -16.26
#